data_AF-A0A3G1IZY7-F1
#
_entry.id   AF-A0A3G1IZY7-F1
#
_cell.length_a   1.000
_cell.length_b   1.000
_cell.length_c   1.000
_cell.angle_alpha   90.00
_cell.angle_beta   90.00
_cell.angle_gamma   90.00
#
_symmetry.space_group_name_H-M   'P 1'
#
loop_
_entity.id
_entity.type
_entity.pdbx_description
1 polymer ?
#
loop_
_entity_poly.entity_id
_entity_poly.type
_entity_poly.pdbx_seq_one_letter_code
_entity_poly.pdbx_strand_id
1 'polypeptide(L)'
;MQSVSRVLLVLHPDEAFRDRVHKVGTARFRCWSVANWDALRDAVRDAPPAAIVVVDPYMEMPSRRELSPKLRSLLWEFPSVTVLASMSLRPDRFRDFHILGEWGVTEVIDMEEENTTEAVEKRLRAAYGSPIQRLLDRSLPPYVSGRARSILAAAAEVAAAGGQGRDLARSLHLSERTLLRWCERTDLPPPRRVMAWMRILFAADLLDDPGRTVLSVAHACGYVSDSSLRRAMQDFLGIPPTALREQGAFATASRMMVNELFELRRRGREAREAKAVRAG
;
A
#
# COMPACT_ATOMS: atom_id res chain seq x y z
N MET A 1 -7.70 -21.10 1.22
CA MET A 1 -7.12 -19.74 1.08
C MET A 1 -6.40 -19.70 -0.25
N GLN A 2 -6.89 -18.97 -1.25
CA GLN A 2 -5.98 -18.47 -2.27
C GLN A 2 -5.49 -17.13 -1.72
N SER A 3 -4.32 -17.12 -1.07
CA SER A 3 -3.67 -15.87 -0.71
C SER A 3 -3.31 -15.21 -2.04
N VAL A 4 -3.87 -14.03 -2.31
CA VAL A 4 -3.37 -13.25 -3.43
C VAL A 4 -1.98 -12.81 -3.03
N SER A 5 -0.99 -13.39 -3.70
CA SER A 5 0.40 -13.18 -3.39
C SER A 5 0.81 -11.76 -3.81
N ARG A 6 1.35 -10.96 -2.87
CA ARG A 6 1.86 -9.63 -3.20
C ARG A 6 3.06 -9.73 -4.12
N VAL A 7 3.27 -8.72 -4.95
CA VAL A 7 4.45 -8.66 -5.81
C VAL A 7 5.66 -8.27 -4.97
N LEU A 8 6.74 -9.04 -5.12
CA LEU A 8 8.04 -8.78 -4.52
C LEU A 8 9.09 -8.69 -5.64
N LEU A 9 9.62 -7.50 -5.87
CA LEU A 9 10.66 -7.24 -6.86
C LEU A 9 12.02 -7.27 -6.16
N VAL A 10 12.99 -8.00 -6.71
CA VAL A 10 14.31 -8.17 -6.08
C VAL A 10 15.40 -7.77 -7.06
N LEU A 11 16.17 -6.74 -6.72
CA LEU A 11 17.38 -6.33 -7.41
C LEU A 11 18.58 -6.52 -6.48
N HIS A 12 19.28 -7.64 -6.60
CA HIS A 12 20.38 -7.96 -5.70
C HIS A 12 21.46 -8.79 -6.41
N PRO A 13 22.77 -8.50 -6.20
CA PRO A 13 23.84 -9.25 -6.83
C PRO A 13 24.09 -10.61 -6.16
N ASP A 14 23.89 -10.73 -4.84
CA ASP A 14 24.06 -11.99 -4.10
C ASP A 14 22.95 -13.00 -4.44
N GLU A 15 23.34 -14.10 -5.11
CA GLU A 15 22.46 -15.21 -5.48
C GLU A 15 21.90 -15.95 -4.26
N ALA A 16 22.70 -16.18 -3.22
CA ALA A 16 22.25 -16.86 -2.01
C ALA A 16 21.18 -16.03 -1.28
N PHE A 17 21.31 -14.70 -1.28
CA PHE A 17 20.26 -13.82 -0.75
C PHE A 17 19.00 -13.87 -1.61
N ARG A 18 19.11 -13.79 -2.94
CA ARG A 18 17.95 -13.92 -3.84
C ARG A 18 17.22 -15.24 -3.62
N ASP A 19 17.94 -16.34 -3.45
CA ASP A 19 17.35 -17.65 -3.16
C ASP A 19 16.61 -17.67 -1.82
N ARG A 20 17.14 -17.02 -0.76
CA ARG A 20 16.42 -16.87 0.51
C ARG A 20 15.12 -16.10 0.31
N VAL A 21 15.16 -14.97 -0.38
CA VAL A 21 13.97 -14.15 -0.65
C VAL A 21 12.94 -14.91 -1.50
N HIS A 22 13.37 -15.68 -2.50
CA HIS A 22 12.49 -16.53 -3.31
C HIS A 22 11.84 -17.64 -2.49
N LYS A 23 12.58 -18.28 -1.57
CA LYS A 23 12.03 -19.30 -0.66
C LYS A 23 10.94 -18.72 0.24
N VAL A 24 11.14 -17.52 0.80
CA VAL A 24 10.07 -16.78 1.53
C VAL A 24 8.84 -16.56 0.64
N GLY A 25 9.07 -16.26 -0.64
CA GLY A 25 8.01 -15.93 -1.59
C GLY A 25 6.95 -17.00 -1.77
N THR A 26 7.32 -18.29 -1.71
CA THR A 26 6.44 -19.42 -2.09
C THR A 26 5.09 -19.51 -1.38
N ALA A 27 4.90 -18.88 -0.21
CA ALA A 27 3.63 -18.91 0.52
C ALA A 27 2.78 -17.62 0.39
N ARG A 28 3.39 -16.46 0.11
CA ARG A 28 2.76 -15.13 0.28
C ARG A 28 3.14 -14.08 -0.76
N PHE A 29 4.20 -14.27 -1.53
CA PHE A 29 4.63 -13.33 -2.56
C PHE A 29 4.81 -13.98 -3.92
N ARG A 30 4.52 -13.24 -4.98
CA ARG A 30 5.06 -13.52 -6.31
C ARG A 30 6.37 -12.77 -6.43
N CYS A 31 7.47 -13.51 -6.22
CA CYS A 31 8.81 -12.96 -6.25
C CYS A 31 9.34 -12.92 -7.69
N TRP A 32 9.88 -11.78 -8.11
CA TRP A 32 10.53 -11.59 -9.41
C TRP A 32 11.89 -10.95 -9.20
N SER A 33 12.95 -11.66 -9.61
CA SER A 33 14.29 -11.08 -9.69
C SER A 33 14.42 -10.24 -10.96
N VAL A 34 14.95 -9.04 -10.83
CA VAL A 34 15.29 -8.16 -11.96
C VAL A 34 16.81 -7.99 -12.06
N ALA A 35 17.29 -7.77 -13.27
CA ALA A 35 18.73 -7.82 -13.56
C ALA A 35 19.47 -6.51 -13.28
N ASN A 36 18.79 -5.37 -13.42
CA ASN A 36 19.38 -4.03 -13.34
C ASN A 36 18.33 -3.00 -12.92
N TRP A 37 18.77 -1.76 -12.71
CA TRP A 37 17.92 -0.66 -12.28
C TRP A 37 16.83 -0.27 -13.28
N ASP A 38 17.07 -0.39 -14.59
CA ASP A 38 16.08 -0.02 -15.61
C ASP A 38 14.95 -1.06 -15.67
N ALA A 39 15.29 -2.35 -15.60
CA ALA A 39 14.31 -3.43 -15.46
C ALA A 39 13.51 -3.31 -14.16
N LEU A 40 14.14 -2.88 -13.05
CA LEU A 40 13.43 -2.60 -11.81
C LEU A 40 12.44 -1.45 -11.98
N ARG A 41 12.87 -0.34 -12.59
CA ARG A 41 12.04 0.84 -12.84
C ARG A 41 10.80 0.48 -13.65
N ASP A 42 10.97 -0.29 -14.73
CA ASP A 42 9.85 -0.73 -15.57
C ASP A 42 8.91 -1.68 -14.82
N ALA A 43 9.47 -2.64 -14.06
CA ALA A 43 8.67 -3.53 -13.24
C ALA A 43 7.87 -2.76 -12.16
N VAL A 44 8.47 -1.75 -11.54
CA VAL A 44 7.80 -0.89 -10.54
C VAL A 44 6.67 -0.08 -11.17
N ARG A 45 6.87 0.46 -12.38
CA ARG A 45 5.88 1.28 -13.10
C ARG A 45 4.54 0.54 -13.29
N ASP A 46 4.61 -0.76 -13.53
CA ASP A 46 3.45 -1.63 -13.77
C ASP A 46 3.07 -2.48 -12.55
N ALA A 47 3.84 -2.41 -11.47
CA ALA A 47 3.57 -3.17 -10.26
C ALA A 47 2.23 -2.75 -9.62
N PRO A 48 1.47 -3.71 -9.06
CA PRO A 48 0.24 -3.43 -8.35
C PRO A 48 0.50 -2.62 -7.07
N PRO A 49 -0.54 -1.99 -6.50
CA PRO A 49 -0.43 -1.34 -5.21
C PRO A 49 0.13 -2.26 -4.13
N ALA A 50 0.91 -1.69 -3.21
CA ALA A 50 1.58 -2.40 -2.12
C ALA A 50 2.59 -3.48 -2.54
N ALA A 51 3.12 -3.41 -3.78
CA ALA A 51 4.32 -4.14 -4.16
C ALA A 51 5.50 -3.73 -3.27
N ILE A 52 6.34 -4.71 -2.96
CA ILE A 52 7.55 -4.51 -2.17
C ILE A 52 8.76 -4.64 -3.09
N VAL A 53 9.73 -3.75 -2.92
CA VAL A 53 11.00 -3.77 -3.65
C VAL A 53 12.11 -4.04 -2.65
N VAL A 54 12.95 -5.04 -2.91
CA VAL A 54 14.18 -5.31 -2.17
C VAL A 54 15.36 -5.03 -3.09
N VAL A 55 16.25 -4.13 -2.68
CA VAL A 55 17.39 -3.67 -3.48
C VAL A 55 18.68 -3.74 -2.70
N ASP A 56 19.77 -4.16 -3.35
CA ASP A 56 21.10 -3.76 -2.91
C ASP A 56 21.29 -2.26 -3.24
N PRO A 57 21.48 -1.38 -2.25
CA PRO A 57 21.62 0.04 -2.51
C PRO A 57 22.92 0.40 -3.24
N TYR A 58 23.87 -0.53 -3.36
CA TYR A 58 25.14 -0.41 -4.07
C TYR A 58 25.15 -1.15 -5.42
N MET A 59 24.00 -1.67 -5.87
CA MET A 59 23.89 -2.41 -7.14
C MET A 59 24.50 -1.62 -8.32
N GLU A 60 25.27 -2.31 -9.16
CA GLU A 60 26.11 -1.76 -10.26
C GLU A 60 27.27 -0.86 -9.83
N MET A 61 27.42 -0.56 -8.53
CA MET A 61 28.54 0.20 -7.97
C MET A 61 29.22 -0.50 -6.77
N PRO A 62 29.50 -1.82 -6.79
CA PRO A 62 29.99 -2.55 -5.62
C PRO A 62 31.39 -2.10 -5.16
N SER A 63 32.22 -1.56 -6.07
CA SER A 63 33.56 -1.06 -5.75
C SER A 63 33.55 0.36 -5.19
N ARG A 64 32.48 1.13 -5.42
CA ARG A 64 32.32 2.47 -4.88
C ARG A 64 31.57 2.33 -3.57
N ARG A 65 32.12 2.85 -2.48
CA ARG A 65 31.44 2.84 -1.17
C ARG A 65 30.28 3.86 -1.13
N GLU A 66 29.57 4.04 -2.24
CA GLU A 66 28.58 5.10 -2.43
C GLU A 66 27.25 4.50 -2.82
N LEU A 67 26.18 5.01 -2.23
CA LEU A 67 24.82 4.63 -2.58
C LEU A 67 24.50 4.97 -4.03
N SER A 68 23.77 4.08 -4.71
CA SER A 68 23.41 4.26 -6.10
C SER A 68 22.49 5.48 -6.29
N PRO A 69 22.84 6.45 -7.16
CA PRO A 69 21.95 7.56 -7.50
C PRO A 69 20.69 7.09 -8.25
N LYS A 70 20.73 5.88 -8.83
CA LYS A 70 19.54 5.27 -9.45
C LYS A 70 18.51 4.86 -8.40
N LEU A 71 18.93 4.45 -7.20
CA LEU A 71 18.01 4.21 -6.07
C LEU A 71 17.30 5.51 -5.66
N ARG A 72 18.06 6.60 -5.51
CA ARG A 72 17.48 7.92 -5.21
C ARG A 72 16.48 8.36 -6.27
N SER A 73 16.81 8.16 -7.54
CA SER A 73 15.93 8.49 -8.66
C SER A 73 14.65 7.65 -8.63
N LEU A 74 14.76 6.34 -8.38
CA LEU A 74 13.61 5.44 -8.24
C LEU A 74 12.66 5.90 -7.12
N LEU A 75 13.20 6.24 -5.94
CA LEU A 75 12.40 6.69 -4.80
C LEU A 75 11.72 8.04 -5.04
N TRP A 76 12.34 8.92 -5.82
CA TRP A 76 11.74 10.18 -6.24
C TRP A 76 10.64 9.97 -7.30
N GLU A 77 10.86 9.06 -8.25
CA GLU A 77 9.89 8.73 -9.31
C GLU A 77 8.68 7.93 -8.79
N PHE A 78 8.86 7.11 -7.74
CA PHE A 78 7.81 6.25 -7.18
C PHE A 78 7.74 6.34 -5.64
N PRO A 79 7.37 7.50 -5.07
CA PRO A 79 7.31 7.68 -3.61
C PRO A 79 6.33 6.73 -2.91
N SER A 80 5.32 6.19 -3.60
CA SER A 80 4.34 5.25 -3.02
C SER A 80 4.89 3.83 -2.79
N VAL A 81 6.03 3.48 -3.39
CA VAL A 81 6.57 2.11 -3.36
C VAL A 81 7.31 1.84 -2.06
N THR A 82 7.01 0.68 -1.45
CA THR A 82 7.75 0.21 -0.28
C THR A 82 9.09 -0.38 -0.72
N VAL A 83 10.17 0.35 -0.48
CA VAL A 83 11.55 -0.10 -0.76
C VAL A 83 12.25 -0.53 0.53
N LEU A 84 12.86 -1.71 0.50
CA LEU A 84 13.76 -2.25 1.51
C LEU A 84 15.17 -2.33 0.93
N ALA A 85 16.14 -1.74 1.62
CA ALA A 85 17.54 -1.89 1.24
C ALA A 85 18.11 -3.13 1.93
N SER A 86 18.82 -3.99 1.21
CA SER A 86 19.59 -5.09 1.80
C SER A 86 21.08 -4.79 1.70
N MET A 87 21.74 -4.72 2.84
CA MET A 87 23.14 -4.35 2.94
C MET A 87 23.77 -4.95 4.20
N SER A 88 25.09 -4.97 4.30
CA SER A 88 25.80 -5.29 5.55
C SER A 88 25.96 -4.03 6.40
N LEU A 89 25.42 -4.02 7.63
CA LEU A 89 25.47 -2.87 8.54
C LEU A 89 26.78 -2.83 9.34
N ARG A 90 27.85 -2.38 8.68
CA ARG A 90 29.15 -2.17 9.32
C ARG A 90 29.29 -0.75 9.89
N PRO A 91 30.17 -0.52 10.88
CA PRO A 91 30.39 0.80 11.45
C PRO A 91 30.72 1.91 10.44
N ASP A 92 31.42 1.57 9.36
CA ASP A 92 31.76 2.50 8.27
C ASP A 92 30.55 2.84 7.36
N ARG A 93 29.41 2.17 7.55
CA ARG A 93 28.18 2.28 6.75
C ARG A 93 26.98 2.84 7.52
N PHE A 94 27.12 3.17 8.80
CA PHE A 94 26.00 3.74 9.57
C PHE A 94 25.48 5.06 8.98
N ARG A 95 26.32 5.84 8.33
CA ARG A 95 25.88 7.06 7.63
C ARG A 95 24.92 6.74 6.48
N ASP A 96 25.18 5.65 5.75
CA ASP A 96 24.37 5.24 4.62
C ASP A 96 22.96 4.85 5.05
N PHE A 97 22.81 4.26 6.24
CA PHE A 97 21.50 3.98 6.85
C PHE A 97 20.65 5.25 7.01
N HIS A 98 21.23 6.35 7.49
CA HIS A 98 20.51 7.61 7.65
C HIS A 98 20.12 8.20 6.30
N ILE A 99 21.03 8.21 5.32
CA ILE A 99 20.78 8.72 3.97
C ILE A 99 19.66 7.92 3.28
N LEU A 100 19.65 6.59 3.42
CA LEU A 100 18.60 5.74 2.88
C LEU A 100 17.23 6.08 3.50
N GLY A 101 17.18 6.34 4.80
CA GLY A 101 15.97 6.82 5.47
C GLY A 101 15.48 8.17 4.92
N GLU A 102 16.40 9.12 4.68
CA GLU A 102 16.06 10.42 4.06
C GLU A 102 15.55 10.27 2.62
N TRP A 103 16.05 9.28 1.88
CA TRP A 103 15.57 9.00 0.52
C TRP A 103 14.21 8.30 0.47
N GLY A 104 13.73 7.76 1.59
CA GLY A 104 12.44 7.08 1.69
C GLY A 104 12.51 5.55 1.72
N VAL A 105 13.68 4.96 1.93
CA VAL A 105 13.77 3.52 2.22
C VAL A 105 13.04 3.23 3.52
N THR A 106 12.13 2.26 3.49
CA THR A 106 11.24 1.95 4.61
C THR A 106 11.94 1.14 5.70
N GLU A 107 12.78 0.20 5.29
CA GLU A 107 13.49 -0.68 6.22
C GLU A 107 14.81 -1.15 5.60
N VAL A 108 15.77 -1.53 6.44
CA VAL A 108 17.04 -2.13 6.02
C VAL A 108 17.08 -3.56 6.51
N ILE A 109 17.43 -4.48 5.61
CA ILE A 109 17.75 -5.88 5.90
C ILE A 109 19.27 -5.95 6.04
N ASP A 110 19.73 -6.17 7.26
CA ASP A 110 21.12 -6.45 7.56
C ASP A 110 21.46 -7.88 7.12
N MET A 111 22.29 -7.99 6.10
CA MET A 111 22.69 -9.29 5.55
C MET A 111 23.49 -10.14 6.55
N GLU A 112 24.10 -9.54 7.57
CA GLU A 112 24.88 -10.25 8.59
C GLU A 112 23.97 -10.85 9.68
N GLU A 113 22.99 -10.08 10.16
CA GLU A 113 22.03 -10.51 11.18
C GLU A 113 20.85 -11.32 10.60
N GLU A 114 20.30 -10.93 9.44
CA GLU A 114 19.18 -11.60 8.77
C GLU A 114 19.63 -12.60 7.72
N ASN A 115 20.46 -13.55 8.16
CA ASN A 115 21.02 -14.60 7.32
C ASN A 115 20.11 -15.84 7.15
N THR A 116 18.96 -15.90 7.82
CA THR A 116 17.97 -16.99 7.70
C THR A 116 16.73 -16.60 6.91
N THR A 117 16.01 -17.59 6.37
CA THR A 117 14.74 -17.39 5.66
C THR A 117 13.69 -16.74 6.57
N GLU A 118 13.61 -17.16 7.83
CA GLU A 118 12.66 -16.68 8.82
C GLU A 118 12.93 -15.22 9.21
N ALA A 119 14.21 -14.83 9.29
CA ALA A 119 14.60 -13.46 9.58
C ALA A 119 14.23 -12.51 8.43
N VAL A 120 14.54 -12.90 7.19
CA VAL A 120 14.11 -12.16 5.99
C VAL A 120 12.58 -12.09 5.89
N GLU A 121 11.87 -13.19 6.17
CA GLU A 121 10.40 -13.18 6.21
C GLU A 121 9.88 -12.20 7.25
N LYS A 122 10.47 -12.15 8.44
CA LYS A 122 10.08 -11.21 9.50
C LYS A 122 10.24 -9.75 9.06
N ARG A 123 11.32 -9.41 8.35
CA ARG A 123 11.56 -8.05 7.81
C ARG A 123 10.59 -7.68 6.70
N LEU A 124 10.43 -8.57 5.71
CA LEU A 124 9.38 -8.43 4.71
C LEU A 124 7.99 -8.31 5.37
N ARG A 125 7.82 -8.95 6.54
CA ARG A 125 6.59 -8.87 7.31
C ARG A 125 6.34 -7.56 8.01
N ALA A 126 7.37 -6.98 8.60
CA ALA A 126 7.30 -5.64 9.18
C ALA A 126 7.01 -4.59 8.08
N ALA A 127 7.60 -4.76 6.90
CA ALA A 127 7.32 -3.95 5.73
C ALA A 127 5.93 -4.16 5.10
N TYR A 128 5.17 -5.20 5.47
CA TYR A 128 3.81 -5.42 4.94
C TYR A 128 2.83 -4.31 5.29
N GLY A 129 3.11 -3.50 6.33
CA GLY A 129 2.29 -2.36 6.70
C GLY A 129 2.13 -1.42 5.51
N SER A 130 0.99 -1.53 4.84
CA SER A 130 0.72 -0.79 3.60
C SER A 130 0.98 0.69 3.84
N PRO A 131 1.65 1.42 2.94
CA PRO A 131 1.70 2.88 2.97
C PRO A 131 0.31 3.46 3.24
N ILE A 132 -0.73 2.89 2.63
CA ILE A 132 -2.13 3.27 2.88
C ILE A 132 -2.60 2.99 4.30
N GLN A 133 -2.21 1.89 4.95
CA GLN A 133 -2.58 1.68 6.35
C GLN A 133 -1.93 2.72 7.26
N ARG A 134 -0.64 2.99 7.09
CA ARG A 134 0.08 4.03 7.85
C ARG A 134 -0.52 5.41 7.59
N LEU A 135 -0.92 5.69 6.35
CA LEU A 135 -1.55 6.94 5.97
C LEU A 135 -2.98 7.05 6.50
N LEU A 136 -3.76 5.96 6.49
CA LEU A 136 -5.09 5.89 7.10
C LEU A 136 -4.97 6.11 8.61
N ASP A 137 -4.04 5.47 9.30
CA ASP A 137 -3.88 5.66 10.74
C ASP A 137 -3.59 7.12 11.12
N ARG A 138 -2.79 7.81 10.31
CA ARG A 138 -2.49 9.25 10.46
C ARG A 138 -3.65 10.16 10.07
N SER A 139 -4.43 9.79 9.06
CA SER A 139 -5.52 10.63 8.52
C SER A 139 -6.85 10.41 9.22
N LEU A 140 -7.07 9.24 9.83
CA LEU A 140 -8.34 8.87 10.43
C LEU A 140 -8.57 9.63 11.73
N PRO A 141 -9.69 10.37 11.85
CA PRO A 141 -9.97 11.16 13.04
C PRO A 141 -10.05 10.32 14.33
N PRO A 142 -9.76 10.92 15.50
CA PRO A 142 -9.85 10.23 16.80
C PRO A 142 -11.22 9.63 17.10
N TYR A 143 -12.30 10.19 16.53
CA TYR A 143 -13.66 9.70 16.74
C TYR A 143 -13.96 8.36 16.07
N VAL A 144 -13.11 7.92 15.13
CA VAL A 144 -13.26 6.62 14.44
C VAL A 144 -12.92 5.51 15.43
N SER A 145 -13.92 4.70 15.78
CA SER A 145 -13.79 3.64 16.78
C SER A 145 -12.71 2.61 16.41
N GLY A 146 -12.12 1.94 17.40
CA GLY A 146 -11.13 0.88 17.16
C GLY A 146 -11.66 -0.22 16.22
N ARG A 147 -12.93 -0.61 16.36
CA ARG A 147 -13.57 -1.58 15.46
C ARG A 147 -13.66 -1.06 14.02
N ALA A 148 -14.01 0.21 13.82
CA ALA A 148 -14.02 0.82 12.50
C ALA A 148 -12.62 0.83 11.88
N ARG A 149 -11.59 1.21 12.66
CA ARG A 149 -10.19 1.17 12.23
C ARG A 149 -9.77 -0.23 11.79
N SER A 150 -10.13 -1.27 12.56
CA SER A 150 -9.85 -2.66 12.18
C SER A 150 -10.54 -3.08 10.87
N ILE A 151 -11.78 -2.66 10.63
CA ILE A 151 -12.49 -2.93 9.37
C ILE A 151 -11.80 -2.23 8.20
N LEU A 152 -11.40 -0.96 8.36
CA LEU A 152 -10.70 -0.20 7.33
C LEU A 152 -9.32 -0.79 7.02
N ALA A 153 -8.57 -1.19 8.05
CA ALA A 153 -7.27 -1.83 7.88
C ALA A 153 -7.38 -3.17 7.12
N ALA A 154 -8.37 -4.01 7.48
CA ALA A 154 -8.65 -5.24 6.77
C ALA A 154 -9.12 -4.98 5.32
N ALA A 155 -9.91 -3.94 5.09
CA ALA A 155 -10.33 -3.55 3.75
C ALA A 155 -9.14 -3.09 2.89
N ALA A 156 -8.18 -2.37 3.47
CA ALA A 156 -6.96 -1.97 2.79
C ALA A 156 -6.12 -3.20 2.38
N GLU A 157 -5.96 -4.20 3.26
CA GLU A 157 -5.29 -5.46 2.91
C GLU A 157 -5.99 -6.19 1.78
N VAL A 158 -7.31 -6.35 1.88
CA VAL A 158 -8.09 -7.07 0.87
C VAL A 158 -8.07 -6.33 -0.46
N ALA A 159 -8.10 -4.99 -0.46
CA ALA A 159 -8.04 -4.19 -1.67
C ALA A 159 -6.65 -4.22 -2.32
N ALA A 160 -5.56 -4.17 -1.54
CA ALA A 160 -4.19 -4.35 -2.03
C ALA A 160 -4.01 -5.71 -2.71
N ALA A 161 -4.68 -6.73 -2.15
CA ALA A 161 -4.76 -8.07 -2.70
C ALA A 161 -5.77 -8.23 -3.87
N GLY A 162 -6.41 -7.15 -4.36
CA GLY A 162 -7.39 -7.22 -5.44
C GLY A 162 -8.72 -7.90 -5.09
N GLY A 163 -8.97 -8.19 -3.81
CA GLY A 163 -10.18 -8.85 -3.31
C GLY A 163 -11.42 -7.93 -3.32
N GLN A 164 -12.59 -8.50 -3.02
CA GLN A 164 -13.91 -7.84 -3.03
C GLN A 164 -14.57 -7.85 -1.63
N GLY A 165 -15.79 -7.31 -1.51
CA GLY A 165 -16.49 -7.20 -0.21
C GLY A 165 -16.73 -8.54 0.51
N ARG A 166 -16.96 -9.62 -0.25
CA ARG A 166 -17.04 -10.99 0.29
C ARG A 166 -15.72 -11.47 0.90
N ASP A 167 -14.59 -11.02 0.35
CA ASP A 167 -13.27 -11.37 0.83
C ASP A 167 -12.94 -10.58 2.11
N LEU A 168 -13.44 -9.34 2.21
CA LEU A 168 -13.40 -8.56 3.46
C LEU A 168 -14.15 -9.26 4.60
N ALA A 169 -15.39 -9.67 4.38
CA ALA A 169 -16.16 -10.43 5.38
C ALA A 169 -15.41 -11.70 5.82
N ARG A 170 -14.87 -12.46 4.85
CA ARG A 170 -14.08 -13.67 5.13
C ARG A 170 -12.81 -13.36 5.93
N SER A 171 -12.09 -12.29 5.59
CA SER A 171 -10.86 -11.88 6.29
C SER A 171 -11.09 -11.52 7.77
N LEU A 172 -12.30 -11.09 8.11
CA LEU A 172 -12.72 -10.75 9.46
C LEU A 172 -13.44 -11.91 10.18
N HIS A 173 -13.54 -13.09 9.56
CA HIS A 173 -14.32 -14.23 10.04
C HIS A 173 -15.80 -13.90 10.29
N LEU A 174 -16.39 -13.07 9.44
CA LEU A 174 -17.79 -12.64 9.51
C LEU A 174 -18.59 -13.11 8.30
N SER A 175 -19.91 -13.21 8.46
CA SER A 175 -20.83 -13.22 7.31
C SER A 175 -20.96 -11.81 6.72
N GLU A 176 -21.30 -11.70 5.44
CA GLU A 176 -21.54 -10.39 4.79
C GLU A 176 -22.63 -9.58 5.51
N ARG A 177 -23.69 -10.25 5.99
CA ARG A 177 -24.76 -9.63 6.78
C ARG A 177 -24.25 -9.10 8.11
N THR A 178 -23.35 -9.83 8.78
CA THR A 178 -22.74 -9.38 10.04
C THR A 178 -21.82 -8.20 9.80
N LEU A 179 -21.01 -8.24 8.74
CA LEU A 179 -20.12 -7.14 8.37
C LEU A 179 -20.90 -5.87 8.04
N LEU A 180 -22.00 -5.96 7.29
CA LEU A 180 -22.88 -4.83 7.01
C LEU A 180 -23.41 -4.20 8.31
N ARG A 181 -23.95 -5.01 9.22
CA ARG A 181 -24.41 -4.54 10.54
C ARG A 181 -23.29 -3.90 11.36
N TRP A 182 -22.07 -4.40 11.25
CA TRP A 182 -20.92 -3.82 11.94
C TRP A 182 -20.54 -2.47 11.37
N CYS A 183 -20.57 -2.30 10.05
CA CYS A 183 -20.34 -1.01 9.41
C CYS A 183 -21.38 0.01 9.90
N GLU A 184 -22.68 -0.35 9.86
CA GLU A 184 -23.76 0.51 10.38
C GLU A 184 -23.56 0.90 11.84
N ARG A 185 -23.24 -0.06 12.71
CA ARG A 185 -23.00 0.18 14.15
C ARG A 185 -21.76 1.02 14.44
N THR A 186 -20.85 1.15 13.48
CA THR A 186 -19.60 1.90 13.62
C THR A 186 -19.58 3.16 12.78
N ASP A 187 -20.74 3.56 12.24
CA ASP A 187 -20.93 4.72 11.36
C ASP A 187 -19.98 4.69 10.13
N LEU A 188 -19.66 3.49 9.63
CA LEU A 188 -18.91 3.28 8.39
C LEU A 188 -19.84 3.12 7.17
N PRO A 189 -19.35 3.41 5.95
CA PRO A 189 -20.06 3.08 4.72
C PRO A 189 -20.32 1.57 4.61
N PRO A 190 -21.28 1.13 3.79
CA PRO A 190 -21.46 -0.29 3.50
C PRO A 190 -20.17 -0.95 2.95
N PRO A 191 -19.96 -2.26 3.14
CA PRO A 191 -18.70 -2.93 2.81
C PRO A 191 -18.24 -2.72 1.36
N ARG A 192 -19.17 -2.72 0.40
CA ARG A 192 -18.87 -2.44 -1.01
C ARG A 192 -18.28 -1.03 -1.21
N ARG A 193 -18.80 -0.04 -0.49
CA ARG A 193 -18.34 1.35 -0.57
C ARG A 193 -17.00 1.56 0.15
N VAL A 194 -16.78 0.86 1.27
CA VAL A 194 -15.46 0.81 1.93
C VAL A 194 -14.40 0.24 0.98
N MET A 195 -14.69 -0.88 0.31
CA MET A 195 -13.76 -1.47 -0.67
C MET A 195 -13.51 -0.55 -1.87
N ALA A 196 -14.52 0.22 -2.30
CA ALA A 196 -14.34 1.22 -3.36
C ALA A 196 -13.39 2.34 -2.91
N TRP A 197 -13.58 2.86 -1.69
CA TRP A 197 -12.65 3.83 -1.10
C TRP A 197 -11.22 3.33 -1.07
N MET A 198 -10.97 2.10 -0.61
CA MET A 198 -9.62 1.55 -0.56
C MET A 198 -8.96 1.48 -1.94
N ARG A 199 -9.69 1.03 -2.97
CA ARG A 199 -9.18 1.00 -4.35
C ARG A 199 -8.87 2.40 -4.88
N ILE A 200 -9.74 3.36 -4.60
CA ILE A 200 -9.55 4.75 -5.02
C ILE A 200 -8.35 5.37 -4.31
N LEU A 201 -8.15 5.09 -3.03
CA LEU A 201 -6.96 5.55 -2.31
C LEU A 201 -5.68 4.92 -2.87
N PHE A 202 -5.67 3.63 -3.22
CA PHE A 202 -4.54 3.02 -3.91
C PHE A 202 -4.27 3.65 -5.27
N ALA A 203 -5.31 3.85 -6.08
CA ALA A 203 -5.14 4.51 -7.37
C ALA A 203 -4.65 5.95 -7.22
N ALA A 204 -5.13 6.67 -6.20
CA ALA A 204 -4.71 8.04 -5.90
C ALA A 204 -3.24 8.11 -5.43
N ASP A 205 -2.81 7.17 -4.58
CA ASP A 205 -1.42 7.05 -4.13
C ASP A 205 -0.47 6.81 -5.33
N LEU A 206 -0.82 5.87 -6.21
CA LEU A 206 -0.06 5.62 -7.44
C LEU A 206 -0.15 6.78 -8.45
N LEU A 207 -1.23 7.58 -8.43
CA LEU A 207 -1.32 8.76 -9.29
C LEU A 207 -0.32 9.84 -8.87
N ASP A 208 0.03 9.94 -7.60
CA ASP A 208 0.99 10.93 -7.10
C ASP A 208 2.45 10.56 -7.46
N ASP A 209 2.71 9.32 -7.89
CA ASP A 209 4.02 8.91 -8.43
C ASP A 209 4.32 9.62 -9.77
N PRO A 210 5.39 10.44 -9.87
CA PRO A 210 5.79 11.06 -11.14
C PRO A 210 6.13 10.06 -12.24
N GLY A 211 6.64 8.88 -11.88
CA GLY A 211 7.03 7.82 -12.80
C GLY A 211 5.85 7.05 -13.41
N ARG A 212 4.61 7.27 -12.94
CA ARG A 212 3.42 6.55 -13.42
C ARG A 212 2.54 7.36 -14.35
N THR A 213 2.07 6.70 -15.40
CA THR A 213 1.05 7.24 -16.30
C THR A 213 -0.34 6.84 -15.81
N VAL A 214 -1.40 7.53 -16.26
CA VAL A 214 -2.77 7.13 -15.90
C VAL A 214 -3.08 5.71 -16.38
N LEU A 215 -2.53 5.30 -17.53
CA LEU A 215 -2.66 3.94 -18.06
C LEU A 215 -2.00 2.90 -17.15
N SER A 216 -0.75 3.14 -16.72
CA SER A 216 -0.05 2.20 -15.84
C SER A 216 -0.72 2.10 -14.46
N VAL A 217 -1.25 3.21 -13.93
CA VAL A 217 -2.09 3.18 -12.71
C VAL A 217 -3.36 2.36 -12.92
N ALA A 218 -4.04 2.52 -14.05
CA ALA A 218 -5.25 1.77 -14.36
C ALA A 218 -4.97 0.26 -14.37
N HIS A 219 -3.91 -0.17 -15.04
CA HIS A 219 -3.50 -1.57 -15.07
C HIS A 219 -3.10 -2.08 -13.68
N ALA A 220 -2.31 -1.32 -12.93
CA ALA A 220 -1.89 -1.67 -11.57
C ALA A 220 -3.08 -1.88 -10.62
N CYS A 221 -4.15 -1.09 -10.79
CA CYS A 221 -5.39 -1.22 -10.02
C CYS A 221 -6.39 -2.25 -10.60
N GLY A 222 -6.02 -2.98 -11.64
CA GLY A 222 -6.85 -4.04 -12.25
C GLY A 222 -7.92 -3.56 -13.21
N TYR A 223 -7.82 -2.34 -13.72
CA TYR A 223 -8.69 -1.83 -14.80
C TYR A 223 -8.14 -2.24 -16.17
N VAL A 224 -9.05 -2.52 -17.10
CA VAL A 224 -8.72 -2.94 -18.47
C VAL A 224 -8.18 -1.78 -19.34
N SER A 225 -8.44 -0.53 -18.93
CA SER A 225 -7.98 0.67 -19.65
C SER A 225 -7.95 1.90 -18.75
N ASP A 226 -7.24 2.95 -19.18
CA ASP A 226 -7.26 4.27 -18.56
C ASP A 226 -8.67 4.91 -18.52
N SER A 227 -9.48 4.66 -19.54
CA SER A 227 -10.86 5.10 -19.65
C SER A 227 -11.76 4.45 -18.60
N SER A 228 -11.52 3.17 -18.29
CA SER A 228 -12.22 2.46 -17.20
C SER A 228 -11.89 3.05 -15.84
N LEU A 229 -10.61 3.38 -15.59
CA LEU A 229 -10.20 4.07 -14.36
C LEU A 229 -10.81 5.47 -14.28
N ARG A 230 -10.76 6.24 -15.37
CA ARG A 230 -11.34 7.59 -15.44
C ARG A 230 -12.81 7.58 -15.10
N ARG A 231 -13.59 6.65 -15.68
CA ARG A 231 -15.02 6.50 -15.37
C ARG A 231 -15.22 6.16 -13.89
N ALA A 232 -14.46 5.21 -13.35
CA ALA A 232 -14.59 4.84 -11.94
C ALA A 232 -14.29 6.01 -10.99
N MET A 233 -13.26 6.82 -11.26
CA MET A 233 -12.95 8.01 -10.47
C MET A 233 -13.99 9.12 -10.65
N GLN A 234 -14.46 9.36 -11.88
CA GLN A 234 -15.50 10.34 -12.14
C GLN A 234 -16.83 9.98 -11.44
N ASP A 235 -17.23 8.71 -11.50
CA ASP A 235 -18.47 8.24 -10.87
C ASP A 235 -18.38 8.25 -9.34
N PHE A 236 -17.20 7.99 -8.78
CA PHE A 236 -17.01 7.85 -7.34
C PHE A 236 -16.62 9.15 -6.62
N LEU A 237 -15.73 9.94 -7.22
CA LEU A 237 -15.21 11.20 -6.68
C LEU A 237 -15.76 12.45 -7.38
N GLY A 238 -16.28 12.33 -8.59
CA GLY A 238 -16.62 13.49 -9.41
C GLY A 238 -15.41 14.19 -10.05
N ILE A 239 -14.21 13.63 -9.92
CA ILE A 239 -12.94 14.23 -10.37
C ILE A 239 -12.20 13.22 -11.27
N PRO A 240 -11.73 13.62 -12.47
CA PRO A 240 -10.96 12.74 -13.33
C PRO A 240 -9.50 12.58 -12.83
N PRO A 241 -8.78 11.51 -13.21
CA PRO A 241 -7.44 11.19 -12.70
C PRO A 241 -6.42 12.32 -12.83
N THR A 242 -6.41 13.03 -13.97
CA THR A 242 -5.45 14.10 -14.25
C THR A 242 -5.64 15.31 -13.35
N ALA A 243 -6.89 15.77 -13.19
CA ALA A 243 -7.21 16.86 -12.29
C ALA A 243 -6.98 16.48 -10.82
N LEU A 244 -7.21 15.21 -10.46
CA LEU A 244 -6.96 14.70 -9.12
C LEU A 244 -5.46 14.73 -8.78
N ARG A 245 -4.60 14.32 -9.73
CA ARG A 245 -3.12 14.38 -9.61
C ARG A 245 -2.61 15.80 -9.38
N GLU A 246 -3.12 16.78 -10.11
CA GLU A 246 -2.72 18.19 -9.95
C GLU A 246 -3.01 18.76 -8.55
N GLN A 247 -3.95 18.16 -7.82
CA GLN A 247 -4.39 18.59 -6.48
C GLN A 247 -3.69 17.83 -5.35
N GLY A 248 -2.77 16.91 -5.66
CA GLY A 248 -2.31 15.86 -4.75
C GLY A 248 -3.43 14.83 -4.56
N ALA A 249 -3.37 13.77 -5.35
CA ALA A 249 -4.47 12.83 -5.53
C ALA A 249 -4.81 12.11 -4.23
N PHE A 250 -3.81 11.56 -3.55
CA PHE A 250 -4.01 10.82 -2.31
C PHE A 250 -4.57 11.72 -1.22
N ALA A 251 -3.97 12.89 -1.02
CA ALA A 251 -4.40 13.86 -0.02
C ALA A 251 -5.85 14.30 -0.25
N THR A 252 -6.22 14.54 -1.51
CA THR A 252 -7.59 14.92 -1.88
C THR A 252 -8.58 13.80 -1.65
N ALA A 253 -8.31 12.58 -2.13
CA ALA A 253 -9.17 11.42 -1.92
C ALA A 253 -9.33 11.06 -0.43
N SER A 254 -8.24 11.14 0.35
CA SER A 254 -8.26 10.90 1.80
C SER A 254 -9.16 11.91 2.53
N ARG A 255 -9.05 13.21 2.21
CA ARG A 255 -9.95 14.23 2.77
C ARG A 255 -11.43 13.95 2.44
N MET A 256 -11.73 13.54 1.21
CA MET A 256 -13.09 13.20 0.81
C MET A 256 -13.63 11.98 1.58
N MET A 257 -12.81 10.95 1.78
CA MET A 257 -13.19 9.79 2.60
C MET A 257 -13.46 10.22 4.05
N VAL A 258 -12.57 11.00 4.65
CA VAL A 258 -12.72 11.50 6.02
C VAL A 258 -14.00 12.33 6.16
N ASN A 259 -14.32 13.17 5.18
CA ASN A 259 -15.56 13.95 5.16
C ASN A 259 -16.80 13.05 5.09
N GLU A 260 -16.77 11.98 4.29
CA GLU A 260 -17.88 11.02 4.25
C GLU A 260 -18.07 10.32 5.61
N LEU A 261 -16.97 9.90 6.26
CA LEU A 261 -17.03 9.30 7.60
C LEU A 261 -17.62 10.28 8.64
N PHE A 262 -17.27 11.56 8.53
CA PHE A 262 -17.84 12.61 9.37
C PHE A 262 -19.37 12.73 9.19
N GLU A 263 -19.82 12.82 7.94
CA GLU A 263 -21.25 12.96 7.61
C GLU A 263 -22.07 11.74 8.03
N LEU A 264 -21.55 10.52 7.84
CA LEU A 264 -22.22 9.30 8.30
C LEU A 264 -22.37 9.28 9.81
N ARG A 265 -21.33 9.65 10.55
CA ARG A 265 -21.37 9.75 12.01
C ARG A 265 -22.36 10.82 12.47
N ARG A 266 -22.41 11.97 11.80
CA ARG A 266 -23.36 13.05 12.10
C ARG A 266 -24.80 12.56 11.96
N ARG A 267 -25.15 11.97 10.81
CA ARG A 267 -26.47 11.39 10.54
C ARG A 267 -26.83 10.28 11.52
N GLY A 268 -25.87 9.43 11.88
CA GLY A 268 -26.05 8.37 12.86
C GLY A 268 -26.41 8.91 14.25
N ARG A 269 -25.80 10.02 14.68
CA ARG A 269 -26.16 10.69 15.94
C ARG A 269 -27.56 11.28 15.90
N GLU A 270 -27.89 12.04 14.85
CA GLU A 270 -29.21 12.66 14.67
C GLU A 270 -30.34 11.62 14.68
N ALA A 271 -30.13 10.48 14.01
CA ALA A 271 -31.11 9.38 14.00
C ALA A 271 -31.30 8.74 15.39
N ARG A 272 -30.22 8.61 16.18
CA ARG A 272 -30.26 8.08 17.55
C ARG A 272 -30.97 9.05 18.51
N GLU A 273 -30.70 10.34 18.39
CA GLU A 273 -31.35 11.41 19.16
C GLU A 273 -32.85 11.49 18.85
N ALA A 274 -33.23 11.51 17.57
CA ALA A 274 -34.64 11.51 17.16
C ALA A 274 -35.42 10.28 17.66
N LYS A 275 -34.76 9.11 17.73
CA LYS A 275 -35.36 7.90 18.29
C LYS A 275 -35.54 7.99 19.81
N ALA A 276 -34.61 8.62 20.53
CA ALA A 276 -34.72 8.83 21.97
C ALA A 276 -35.87 9.80 22.32
N VAL A 277 -36.02 10.89 21.56
CA VAL A 277 -37.13 11.86 21.73
C VAL A 277 -38.50 11.24 21.48
N ARG A 278 -38.61 10.25 20.58
CA ARG A 278 -39.87 9.54 20.31
C ARG A 278 -40.21 8.46 21.33
N ALA A 279 -39.24 8.04 22.15
CA ALA A 279 -39.39 6.95 23.10
C ALA A 279 -39.59 7.41 24.55
N GLY A 280 -39.39 8.71 24.83
CA GLY A 280 -39.74 9.37 26.09
C GLY A 280 -41.01 10.19 25.93
#